data_AF-A0A3M7Q2K4-F1
#
_entry.id   AF-A0A3M7Q2K4-F1
#
_cell.length_a   1.000
_cell.length_b   1.000
_cell.length_c   1.000
_cell.angle_alpha   90.00
_cell.angle_beta   90.00
_cell.angle_gamma   90.00
#
_symmetry.space_group_name_H-M   'P 1'
#
loop_
_entity.id
_entity.type
_entity.pdbx_description
1 polymer ?
#
loop_
_entity_poly.entity_id
_entity_poly.type
_entity_poly.pdbx_seq_one_letter_code
_entity_poly.pdbx_strand_id
1 'polypeptide(L)' 'MSIIKILTTFFLPDLASSHYSILSTTWMNENVNYVTKDINPPNVPQAPTIENFWDCLYKTEVDKPQLSNS' A
#
# COMPACT_ATOMS: atom_id res chain seq x y z
N MET A 1 12.18 0.28 30.46
CA MET A 1 11.22 -0.66 29.86
C MET A 1 11.29 -0.47 28.35
N SER A 2 12.25 -1.14 27.70
CA SER A 2 12.42 -1.03 26.25
C SER A 2 11.32 -1.83 25.60
N ILE A 3 10.37 -1.12 25.00
CA ILE A 3 9.31 -1.69 24.19
C ILE A 3 10.01 -2.43 23.06
N ILE A 4 9.99 -3.77 23.12
CA ILE A 4 10.42 -4.64 22.06
C ILE A 4 9.55 -4.28 20.86
N LYS A 5 10.10 -3.48 19.95
CA LYS A 5 9.49 -3.15 18.67
C LYS A 5 9.52 -4.44 17.85
N ILE A 6 8.48 -5.25 18.00
CA ILE A 6 8.14 -6.33 17.07
C ILE A 6 7.74 -5.64 15.76
N LEU A 7 8.73 -5.13 15.03
CA LEU A 7 8.56 -4.54 13.70
C LEU A 7 8.77 -5.62 12.65
N THR A 8 7.94 -6.65 12.63
CA THR A 8 7.77 -7.43 11.40
C THR A 8 6.77 -6.68 10.54
N THR A 9 7.26 -5.69 9.80
CA THR A 9 6.47 -4.99 8.78
C THR A 9 6.13 -6.00 7.68
N PHE A 10 4.84 -6.27 7.49
CA PHE A 10 4.34 -7.07 6.39
C PHE A 10 4.04 -6.16 5.19
N PHE A 11 4.57 -6.53 4.03
CA PHE A 11 4.17 -5.92 2.77
C PHE A 11 2.80 -6.47 2.34
N LEU A 12 1.85 -5.58 2.07
CA LEU A 12 0.51 -5.93 1.63
C LEU A 12 0.31 -5.44 0.18
N PRO A 13 0.78 -6.21 -0.82
CA PRO A 13 0.60 -5.83 -2.22
C PRO A 13 -0.88 -5.89 -2.61
N ASP A 14 -1.31 -5.01 -3.51
CA ASP A 14 -2.62 -5.16 -4.17
C ASP A 14 -2.65 -6.42 -5.06
N LEU A 15 -3.82 -6.74 -5.63
CA LEU A 15 -4.01 -7.91 -6.48
C LEU A 15 -3.53 -7.75 -7.94
N ALA A 16 -2.73 -6.71 -8.26
CA ALA A 16 -2.15 -6.57 -9.58
C ALA A 16 -1.29 -7.78 -9.94
N SER A 17 -1.39 -8.22 -11.20
CA SER A 17 -0.68 -9.42 -11.68
C SER A 17 0.84 -9.28 -11.61
N SER A 18 1.38 -8.05 -11.69
CA SER A 18 2.80 -7.75 -11.54
C SER A 18 3.34 -8.13 -10.17
N HIS A 19 2.61 -7.83 -9.08
CA HIS A 19 3.03 -8.13 -7.71
C HIS A 19 3.13 -9.63 -7.44
N TYR A 20 2.29 -10.44 -8.07
CA TYR A 20 2.32 -11.91 -7.95
C TYR A 20 2.96 -12.61 -9.15
N SER A 21 3.76 -11.89 -9.94
CA SER A 21 4.58 -12.50 -10.98
C SER A 21 5.67 -13.38 -10.35
N ILE A 22 6.14 -14.38 -11.08
CA ILE A 22 7.19 -15.31 -10.59
C ILE A 22 8.41 -14.53 -10.08
N LEU A 23 8.89 -13.57 -10.86
CA LEU A 23 10.05 -12.75 -10.50
C LEU A 23 9.82 -11.99 -9.20
N SER A 24 8.66 -11.36 -9.06
CA SER A 24 8.30 -10.59 -7.86
C SER A 24 8.14 -11.49 -6.64
N THR A 25 7.45 -12.61 -6.76
CA THR A 25 7.27 -13.54 -5.63
C THR A 25 8.57 -14.20 -5.20
N THR A 26 9.47 -14.55 -6.14
CA THR A 26 10.78 -15.11 -5.81
C THR A 26 11.60 -14.11 -4.99
N TRP A 27 11.67 -12.86 -5.45
CA TRP A 27 12.39 -11.83 -4.71
C TRP A 27 11.75 -11.57 -3.34
N MET A 28 10.42 -11.46 -3.27
CA MET A 28 9.74 -11.19 -2.01
C MET A 28 9.93 -12.32 -1.00
N ASN A 29 9.84 -13.58 -1.42
CA ASN A 29 10.06 -14.75 -0.56
C ASN A 29 11.44 -14.72 0.14
N GLU A 30 12.44 -14.08 -0.46
CA GLU A 30 13.80 -13.98 0.08
C GLU A 30 14.03 -12.71 0.91
N ASN A 31 13.27 -11.63 0.67
CA ASN A 31 13.62 -10.29 1.13
C ASN A 31 12.60 -9.66 2.07
N VAL A 32 11.32 -10.01 1.96
CA VAL A 32 10.24 -9.36 2.74
C VAL A 32 9.16 -10.35 3.17
N ASN A 33 8.63 -10.17 4.37
CA ASN A 33 7.38 -10.82 4.74
C ASN A 33 6.24 -10.12 4.02
N TYR A 34 5.43 -10.86 3.26
CA TYR A 34 4.30 -10.28 2.52
C TYR A 34 3.06 -11.18 2.61
N VAL A 35 1.91 -10.59 2.32
CA VAL A 35 0.63 -11.32 2.26
C VAL A 35 0.50 -11.98 0.89
N THR A 36 0.36 -13.30 0.89
CA THR A 36 0.20 -14.09 -0.32
C THR A 36 -1.19 -13.93 -0.94
N LYS A 37 -1.30 -14.22 -2.24
CA LYS A 37 -2.51 -13.95 -3.02
C LYS A 37 -3.76 -14.67 -2.49
N ASP A 38 -3.59 -15.85 -1.91
CA ASP A 38 -4.65 -16.71 -1.40
C ASP A 38 -5.32 -16.19 -0.13
N ILE A 39 -4.59 -15.42 0.68
CA ILE A 39 -5.09 -14.81 1.92
C ILE A 39 -5.37 -13.31 1.78
N ASN A 40 -5.06 -12.72 0.63
CA ASN A 40 -5.32 -11.31 0.35
C ASN A 40 -6.75 -11.14 -0.20
N PRO A 41 -7.69 -10.58 0.59
CA PRO A 41 -9.06 -10.47 0.13
C PRO A 41 -9.15 -9.51 -1.05
N PRO A 42 -9.88 -9.85 -2.13
CA PRO A 42 -10.10 -8.91 -3.22
C PRO A 42 -10.92 -7.72 -2.74
N ASN A 43 -10.60 -6.53 -3.27
CA ASN A 43 -11.34 -5.30 -3.04
C ASN A 43 -11.46 -4.90 -1.56
N VAL A 44 -10.33 -4.80 -0.85
CA VAL A 44 -10.26 -4.14 0.47
C VAL A 44 -9.69 -2.72 0.29
N PRO A 45 -10.49 -1.73 -0.15
CA PRO A 45 -10.01 -0.38 -0.43
C PRO A 45 -9.50 0.37 0.81
N GLN A 46 -9.73 -0.13 2.02
CA GLN A 46 -9.37 0.56 3.27
C GLN A 46 -8.19 -0.06 4.03
N ALA A 47 -7.59 -1.14 3.53
CA ALA A 47 -6.47 -1.79 4.20
C ALA A 47 -5.09 -1.19 3.90
N PRO A 48 -4.78 -0.70 2.68
CA PRO A 48 -3.42 -0.26 2.43
C PRO A 48 -3.29 1.25 2.69
N THR A 49 -2.33 1.62 3.54
CA THR A 49 -1.90 3.00 3.84
C THR A 49 -1.67 3.84 2.58
N ILE A 50 -1.42 3.21 1.43
CA ILE A 50 -1.25 3.85 0.12
C ILE A 50 -2.52 4.53 -0.39
N GLU A 51 -3.72 3.99 -0.12
CA GLU A 51 -4.98 4.58 -0.56
C GLU A 51 -5.27 5.85 0.24
N ASN A 52 -4.98 5.85 1.54
CA ASN A 52 -5.04 7.06 2.36
C ASN A 52 -4.05 8.12 1.86
N PHE A 53 -2.86 7.72 1.38
CA PHE A 53 -1.90 8.63 0.77
C PHE A 53 -2.46 9.24 -0.52
N TRP A 54 -3.02 8.43 -1.42
CA TRP A 54 -3.61 8.91 -2.66
C TRP A 54 -4.85 9.79 -2.43
N ASP A 55 -5.68 9.46 -1.45
CA ASP A 55 -6.83 10.28 -1.06
C ASP A 55 -6.40 11.65 -0.48
N CYS A 56 -5.35 11.67 0.35
CA CYS A 56 -4.75 12.92 0.82
C CYS A 56 -4.21 13.75 -0.35
N LEU A 57 -3.48 13.11 -1.27
CA LEU A 57 -2.91 13.78 -2.45
C LEU A 57 -4.01 14.34 -3.36
N TYR A 58 -5.04 13.55 -3.64
CA TYR A 58 -6.18 13.96 -4.45
C TYR A 58 -6.86 15.20 -3.86
N LYS A 59 -7.14 15.20 -2.55
CA LYS A 59 -7.70 16.36 -1.85
C LYS A 59 -6.81 17.59 -1.97
N THR A 60 -5.49 17.44 -1.86
CA THR A 60 -4.57 18.58 -2.01
C THR A 60 -4.48 19.13 -3.44
N GLU A 61 -4.73 18.32 -4.46
CA GLU A 61 -4.66 18.74 -5.86
C GLU A 61 -6.00 19.27 -6.40
N VAL A 62 -7.12 18.70 -5.95
CA VAL A 62 -8.47 19.02 -6.45
C VAL A 62 -9.15 20.12 -5.64
N ASP A 63 -8.91 20.21 -4.33
CA ASP A 63 -9.42 21.31 -3.49
C ASP A 63 -8.46 22.53 -3.50
N LYS A 64 -7.65 22.70 -4.55
CA LYS A 64 -6.96 23.97 -4.77
C LYS A 64 -8.04 25.06 -4.86
N PRO A 65 -8.01 26.09 -3.99
CA PRO A 65 -8.87 27.24 -4.21
C PRO A 65 -8.55 27.74 -5.61
N GLN A 66 -9.55 27.70 -6.50
CA GLN A 66 -9.48 28.38 -7.77
C GLN A 66 -9.08 29.81 -7.42
N LEU A 67 -7.86 30.23 -7.75
CA LEU A 67 -7.51 31.64 -7.66
C LEU A 67 -8.52 32.33 -8.57
N SER A 68 -9.49 33.01 -7.97
CA SER A 68 -10.39 33.88 -8.71
C SER A 68 -9.47 34.89 -9.38
N ASN A 69 -9.39 34.83 -10.71
CA ASN A 69 -8.68 35.83 -11.49
C ASN A 69 -9.32 37.18 -11.19
N SER A 70 -8.70 37.95 -10.30
CA SER A 70 -9.00 39.35 -10.01
C SER A 70 -8.32 40.24 -11.02
#